data_AF-A0A2A7UHC1-F1
#
_entry.id   AF-A0A2A7UHC1-F1
#
_cell.length_a   1.000
_cell.length_b   1.000
_cell.length_c   1.000
_cell.angle_alpha   90.00
_cell.angle_beta   90.00
_cell.angle_gamma   90.00
#
_symmetry.space_group_name_H-M   'P 1'
#
loop_
_entity.id
_entity.type
_entity.pdbx_description
1 polymer ?
#
loop_
_entity_poly.entity_id
_entity_poly.type
_entity_poly.pdbx_seq_one_letter_code
_entity_poly.pdbx_strand_id
1 'polypeptide(L)'
;MSDDWELRWASGARRFYVAEIVRQASYALAAVQQALILSRDPQRRSEAWPAVQSFLTASAIISKLLWPVRADGADPKSRWRRFRADRLRTELMISDTSALRDRKVRDSADHFDERIDDLVRDQRIPQSWTDLADAEFVRQPAPFRAIDPDTGEVLAGHDRMALGPVIAELNAVLRRCEDIEPGLTSAPDIAMLLATLRWPPLPSLFAPTERPDEPVIAGATFGTTGPQSLEELIALVADQLSDHPEPNRPHGADG
;
A
#
# COMPACT_ATOMS: atom_id res chain seq x y z
N MET A 1 -3.38 29.77 9.76
CA MET A 1 -2.13 29.00 9.96
C MET A 1 -1.49 28.83 8.60
N SER A 2 -0.26 29.31 8.40
CA SER A 2 0.52 28.98 7.21
C SER A 2 0.78 27.48 7.25
N ASP A 3 0.28 26.75 6.25
CA ASP A 3 0.54 25.33 6.10
C ASP A 3 2.01 25.15 5.74
N ASP A 4 2.88 24.98 6.74
CA ASP A 4 4.31 24.72 6.54
C ASP A 4 4.53 23.25 6.10
N TRP A 5 3.97 22.91 4.95
CA TRP A 5 4.05 21.59 4.36
C TRP A 5 5.44 21.25 3.86
N GLU A 6 6.22 22.26 3.44
CA GLU A 6 7.62 22.07 3.04
C GLU A 6 8.48 21.64 4.21
N LEU A 7 8.33 22.28 5.38
CA LEU A 7 9.03 21.83 6.57
C LEU A 7 8.61 20.39 6.93
N ARG A 8 7.30 20.10 6.96
CA ARG A 8 6.81 18.73 7.24
C ARG A 8 7.33 17.69 6.25
N TRP A 9 7.43 18.06 4.97
CA TRP A 9 8.00 17.23 3.92
C TRP A 9 9.47 16.91 4.23
N ALA A 10 10.27 17.95 4.45
CA ALA A 10 11.70 17.86 4.73
C ALA A 10 12.02 17.18 6.07
N SER A 11 11.18 17.34 7.09
CA SER A 11 11.40 16.78 8.43
C SER A 11 11.18 15.28 8.52
N GLY A 12 10.52 14.64 7.55
CA GLY A 12 10.40 13.17 7.58
C GLY A 12 9.27 12.60 6.72
N ALA A 13 8.25 13.38 6.38
CA ALA A 13 7.13 12.87 5.59
C ALA A 13 7.59 12.35 4.22
N ARG A 14 8.58 13.01 3.60
CA ARG A 14 9.23 12.52 2.38
C ARG A 14 9.71 11.07 2.53
N ARG A 15 10.61 10.83 3.49
CA ARG A 15 11.21 9.51 3.73
C ARG A 15 10.15 8.45 4.05
N PHE A 16 9.14 8.81 4.83
CA PHE A 16 8.02 7.92 5.14
C PHE A 16 7.27 7.46 3.88
N TYR A 17 6.93 8.39 2.98
CA TYR A 17 6.20 8.04 1.76
C TYR A 17 7.07 7.28 0.75
N VAL A 18 8.35 7.62 0.62
CA VAL A 18 9.28 6.87 -0.23
C VAL A 18 9.43 5.44 0.30
N ALA A 19 9.54 5.26 1.62
CA ALA A 19 9.65 3.94 2.24
C ALA A 19 8.39 3.09 2.03
N GLU A 20 7.21 3.71 2.16
CA GLU A 20 5.95 3.04 1.86
C GLU A 20 5.85 2.63 0.38
N ILE A 21 6.31 3.48 -0.55
CA ILE A 21 6.36 3.12 -1.98
C ILE A 21 7.28 1.93 -2.21
N VAL A 22 8.47 1.92 -1.59
CA VAL A 22 9.41 0.79 -1.67
C VAL A 22 8.76 -0.50 -1.17
N ARG A 23 8.14 -0.45 0.01
CA ARG A 23 7.46 -1.60 0.61
C ARG A 23 6.37 -2.16 -0.29
N GLN A 24 5.48 -1.30 -0.80
CA GLN A 24 4.40 -1.72 -1.68
C GLN A 24 4.91 -2.22 -3.03
N ALA A 25 5.97 -1.63 -3.59
CA ALA A 25 6.55 -2.09 -4.84
C ALA A 25 7.17 -3.48 -4.68
N SER A 26 7.87 -3.73 -3.58
CA SER A 26 8.40 -5.05 -3.24
C SER A 26 7.28 -6.09 -3.07
N TYR A 27 6.19 -5.75 -2.39
CA TYR A 27 5.03 -6.63 -2.25
C TYR A 27 4.39 -6.95 -3.60
N ALA A 28 4.21 -5.94 -4.45
CA ALA A 28 3.66 -6.13 -5.78
C ALA A 28 4.54 -7.09 -6.61
N LEU A 29 5.86 -6.87 -6.62
CA LEU A 29 6.79 -7.71 -7.38
C LEU A 29 6.82 -9.16 -6.87
N ALA A 30 6.84 -9.37 -5.56
CA ALA A 30 6.77 -10.71 -4.98
C ALA A 30 5.43 -11.41 -5.31
N ALA A 31 4.32 -10.69 -5.19
CA ALA A 31 2.98 -11.21 -5.45
C ALA A 31 2.79 -11.59 -6.93
N VAL A 32 3.26 -10.77 -7.87
CA VAL A 32 3.13 -11.09 -9.29
C VAL A 32 4.02 -12.27 -9.70
N GLN A 33 5.21 -12.39 -9.13
CA GLN A 33 6.07 -13.56 -9.34
C GLN A 33 5.37 -14.83 -8.85
N GLN A 34 4.77 -14.80 -7.66
CA GLN A 34 4.01 -15.93 -7.12
C GLN A 34 2.81 -16.28 -8.01
N ALA A 35 2.06 -15.27 -8.46
CA ALA A 35 0.91 -15.47 -9.36
C ALA A 35 1.31 -16.17 -10.66
N LEU A 36 2.40 -15.71 -11.29
CA LEU A 36 2.93 -16.30 -12.52
C LEU A 36 3.37 -17.77 -12.30
N ILE A 37 4.03 -18.07 -11.19
CA ILE A 37 4.44 -19.46 -10.85
C ILE A 37 3.21 -20.36 -10.70
N LEU A 38 2.21 -19.94 -9.92
CA LEU A 38 1.01 -20.74 -9.66
C LEU A 38 0.16 -20.95 -10.91
N SER A 39 0.08 -19.93 -11.78
CA SER A 39 -0.73 -19.98 -13.00
C SER A 39 -0.22 -20.94 -14.08
N ARG A 40 1.06 -21.34 -14.01
CA ARG A 40 1.64 -22.32 -14.93
C ARG A 40 1.20 -23.75 -14.66
N ASP A 41 0.79 -24.05 -13.43
CA ASP A 41 0.27 -25.37 -13.07
C ASP A 41 -1.27 -25.37 -13.20
N PRO A 42 -1.85 -26.14 -14.14
CA PRO A 42 -3.29 -26.25 -14.31
C PRO A 42 -4.07 -26.59 -13.04
N GLN A 43 -3.48 -27.38 -12.14
CA GLN A 43 -4.13 -27.80 -10.91
C GLN A 43 -4.13 -26.72 -9.83
N ARG A 44 -3.26 -25.72 -9.97
CA ARG A 44 -3.04 -24.66 -8.96
C ARG A 44 -3.40 -23.27 -9.45
N ARG A 45 -3.95 -23.13 -10.67
CA ARG A 45 -4.31 -21.80 -11.21
C ARG A 45 -5.29 -21.03 -10.33
N SER A 46 -6.20 -21.71 -9.65
CA SER A 46 -7.12 -21.08 -8.69
C SER A 46 -6.38 -20.43 -7.51
N GLU A 47 -5.22 -20.97 -7.11
CA GLU A 47 -4.35 -20.40 -6.07
C GLU A 47 -3.61 -19.14 -6.56
N ALA A 48 -3.52 -18.90 -7.87
CA ALA A 48 -2.83 -17.72 -8.41
C ALA A 48 -3.59 -16.42 -8.11
N TRP A 49 -4.93 -16.47 -8.02
CA TRP A 49 -5.74 -15.26 -7.87
C TRP A 49 -5.50 -14.49 -6.57
N PRO A 50 -5.39 -15.11 -5.38
CA PRO A 50 -4.97 -14.40 -4.17
C PRO A 50 -3.66 -13.62 -4.31
N ALA A 51 -2.69 -14.15 -5.07
CA ALA A 51 -1.44 -13.45 -5.37
C ALA A 51 -1.66 -12.28 -6.34
N VAL A 52 -2.50 -12.45 -7.38
CA VAL A 52 -2.94 -11.34 -8.25
C VAL A 52 -3.61 -10.23 -7.43
N GLN A 53 -4.50 -10.57 -6.52
CA GLN A 53 -5.19 -9.59 -5.66
C GLN A 53 -4.22 -8.84 -4.76
N SER A 54 -3.22 -9.52 -4.20
CA SER A 54 -2.13 -8.89 -3.43
C SER A 54 -1.34 -7.90 -4.30
N PHE A 55 -1.01 -8.29 -5.54
CA PHE A 55 -0.35 -7.40 -6.51
C PHE A 55 -1.20 -6.16 -6.81
N LEU A 56 -2.47 -6.34 -7.18
CA LEU A 56 -3.39 -5.25 -7.48
C LEU A 56 -3.55 -4.29 -6.29
N THR A 57 -3.64 -4.84 -5.08
CA THR A 57 -3.76 -4.05 -3.84
C THR A 57 -2.52 -3.21 -3.59
N ALA A 58 -1.32 -3.81 -3.70
CA ALA A 58 -0.07 -3.10 -3.46
C ALA A 58 0.16 -2.01 -4.53
N SER A 59 -0.05 -2.32 -5.80
CA SER A 59 0.00 -1.32 -6.88
C SER A 59 -1.06 -0.22 -6.71
N ALA A 60 -2.24 -0.55 -6.17
CA ALA A 60 -3.28 0.44 -5.87
C ALA A 60 -2.84 1.45 -4.82
N ILE A 61 -2.15 0.99 -3.78
CA ILE A 61 -1.65 1.87 -2.71
C ILE A 61 -0.65 2.86 -3.29
N ILE A 62 0.31 2.38 -4.10
CA ILE A 62 1.25 3.25 -4.82
C ILE A 62 0.50 4.24 -5.72
N SER A 63 -0.46 3.76 -6.51
CA SER A 63 -1.29 4.60 -7.38
C SER A 63 -2.04 5.69 -6.60
N LYS A 64 -2.60 5.37 -5.42
CA LYS A 64 -3.30 6.34 -4.56
C LYS A 64 -2.35 7.33 -3.90
N LEU A 65 -1.09 6.94 -3.67
CA LEU A 65 -0.05 7.88 -3.29
C LEU A 65 0.29 8.80 -4.46
N LEU A 66 0.52 8.30 -5.66
CA LEU A 66 0.96 9.14 -6.78
C LEU A 66 -0.17 9.97 -7.40
N TRP A 67 -1.40 9.46 -7.37
CA TRP A 67 -2.61 10.09 -7.88
C TRP A 67 -3.74 9.89 -6.85
N PRO A 68 -3.95 10.84 -5.92
CA PRO A 68 -4.92 10.67 -4.85
C PRO A 68 -6.36 10.69 -5.38
N VAL A 69 -7.24 9.93 -4.73
CA VAL A 69 -8.69 9.91 -5.02
C VAL A 69 -9.41 10.88 -4.08
N ARG A 70 -10.47 11.55 -4.56
CA ARG A 70 -11.24 12.54 -3.79
C ARG A 70 -10.30 13.62 -3.21
N ALA A 71 -9.44 14.15 -4.07
CA ALA A 71 -8.44 15.14 -3.68
C ALA A 71 -8.81 16.56 -4.10
N ASP A 72 -10.04 16.78 -4.57
CA ASP A 72 -10.49 18.05 -5.16
C ASP A 72 -11.00 19.04 -4.11
N GLY A 73 -11.20 18.57 -2.86
CA GLY A 73 -11.64 19.38 -1.74
C GLY A 73 -10.68 20.50 -1.36
N ALA A 74 -11.22 21.54 -0.73
CA ALA A 74 -10.44 22.62 -0.11
C ALA A 74 -9.96 22.27 1.31
N ASP A 75 -10.39 21.13 1.86
CA ASP A 75 -10.03 20.70 3.21
C ASP A 75 -8.53 20.37 3.33
N PRO A 76 -7.91 20.56 4.52
CA PRO A 76 -6.47 20.36 4.70
C PRO A 76 -5.95 18.99 4.26
N LYS A 77 -6.75 17.93 4.41
CA LYS A 77 -6.37 16.56 4.05
C LYS A 77 -6.30 16.40 2.53
N SER A 78 -7.29 16.93 1.81
CA SER A 78 -7.27 16.96 0.34
C SER A 78 -6.09 17.77 -0.20
N ARG A 79 -5.81 18.94 0.39
CA ARG A 79 -4.66 19.75 -0.05
C ARG A 79 -3.32 19.05 0.21
N TRP A 80 -3.12 18.45 1.39
CA TRP A 80 -1.92 17.65 1.68
C TRP A 80 -1.74 16.48 0.71
N ARG A 81 -2.82 15.78 0.37
CA ARG A 81 -2.77 14.67 -0.58
C ARG A 81 -2.28 15.10 -1.95
N ARG A 82 -2.72 16.27 -2.45
CA ARG A 82 -2.26 16.87 -3.71
C ARG A 82 -0.79 17.27 -3.61
N PHE A 83 -0.44 18.04 -2.59
CA PHE A 83 0.94 18.46 -2.32
C PHE A 83 1.92 17.27 -2.33
N ARG A 84 1.62 16.24 -1.54
CA ARG A 84 2.39 15.01 -1.44
C ARG A 84 2.49 14.27 -2.79
N ALA A 85 1.40 14.19 -3.54
CA ALA A 85 1.37 13.52 -4.83
C ALA A 85 2.26 14.24 -5.85
N ASP A 86 2.19 15.56 -5.90
CA ASP A 86 3.02 16.39 -6.78
C ASP A 86 4.50 16.29 -6.42
N ARG A 87 4.83 16.35 -5.12
CA ARG A 87 6.19 16.15 -4.63
C ARG A 87 6.75 14.79 -5.01
N LEU A 88 6.02 13.71 -4.72
CA LEU A 88 6.46 12.35 -5.05
C LEU A 88 6.66 12.15 -6.55
N ARG A 89 5.70 12.56 -7.39
CA ARG A 89 5.83 12.40 -8.85
C ARG A 89 6.99 13.21 -9.40
N THR A 90 7.21 14.42 -8.89
CA THR A 90 8.32 15.28 -9.31
C THR A 90 9.66 14.65 -8.93
N GLU A 91 9.84 14.28 -7.66
CA GLU A 91 11.10 13.74 -7.16
C GLU A 91 11.43 12.36 -7.72
N LEU A 92 10.42 11.51 -7.94
CA LEU A 92 10.56 10.18 -8.55
C LEU A 92 10.41 10.22 -10.07
N MET A 93 10.37 11.41 -10.70
CA MET A 93 10.26 11.60 -12.14
C MET A 93 9.20 10.69 -12.81
N ILE A 94 8.02 10.61 -12.21
CA ILE A 94 6.94 9.72 -12.67
C ILE A 94 6.05 10.45 -13.67
N SER A 95 5.93 9.89 -14.87
CA SER A 95 5.08 10.41 -15.94
C SER A 95 3.60 10.27 -15.62
N ASP A 96 2.78 11.21 -16.12
CA ASP A 96 1.31 11.09 -16.10
C ASP A 96 0.75 9.98 -17.00
N THR A 97 1.59 9.42 -17.87
CA THR A 97 1.30 8.23 -18.69
C THR A 97 1.82 6.94 -18.06
N SER A 98 2.26 6.98 -16.80
CA SER A 98 2.75 5.80 -16.08
C SER A 98 1.70 4.70 -15.99
N ALA A 99 2.12 3.45 -16.19
CA ALA A 99 1.24 2.28 -16.09
C ALA A 99 0.62 2.12 -14.69
N LEU A 100 1.25 2.67 -13.64
CA LEU A 100 0.72 2.67 -12.27
C LEU A 100 -0.51 3.58 -12.10
N ARG A 101 -0.80 4.45 -13.08
CA ARG A 101 -1.95 5.35 -13.04
C ARG A 101 -3.25 4.65 -13.41
N ASP A 102 -3.20 3.61 -14.26
CA ASP A 102 -4.40 2.89 -14.68
C ASP A 102 -5.05 2.16 -13.49
N ARG A 103 -6.37 2.27 -13.39
CA ARG A 103 -7.19 1.77 -12.28
C ARG A 103 -8.19 0.74 -12.73
N LYS A 104 -8.36 0.55 -14.05
CA LYS A 104 -9.49 -0.16 -14.62
C LYS A 104 -9.59 -1.61 -14.11
N VAL A 105 -8.51 -2.38 -14.24
CA VAL A 105 -8.49 -3.77 -13.75
C VAL A 105 -8.62 -3.88 -12.24
N ARG A 106 -8.02 -2.95 -11.48
CA ARG A 106 -8.18 -2.92 -10.03
C ARG A 106 -9.64 -2.67 -9.64
N ASP A 107 -10.24 -1.62 -10.18
CA ASP A 107 -11.60 -1.22 -9.83
C ASP A 107 -12.60 -2.33 -10.20
N SER A 108 -12.32 -3.11 -11.25
CA SER A 108 -13.09 -4.31 -11.62
C SER A 108 -12.81 -5.55 -10.77
N ALA A 109 -11.61 -5.68 -10.21
CA ALA A 109 -11.31 -6.75 -9.26
C ALA A 109 -11.96 -6.49 -7.88
N ASP A 110 -11.97 -5.23 -7.44
CA ASP A 110 -12.56 -4.77 -6.18
C ASP A 110 -14.10 -4.86 -6.20
N HIS A 111 -14.74 -4.42 -7.29
CA HIS A 111 -16.21 -4.47 -7.47
C HIS A 111 -16.62 -5.65 -8.36
N PHE A 112 -16.03 -6.81 -8.13
CA PHE A 112 -16.26 -7.97 -8.99
C PHE A 112 -17.68 -8.54 -8.88
N ASP A 113 -18.32 -8.37 -7.73
CA ASP A 113 -19.74 -8.68 -7.54
C ASP A 113 -20.60 -7.91 -8.56
N GLU A 114 -20.38 -6.61 -8.73
CA GLU A 114 -21.06 -5.82 -9.77
C GLU A 114 -20.72 -6.32 -11.18
N ARG A 115 -19.48 -6.79 -11.41
CA ARG A 115 -19.09 -7.39 -12.71
C ARG A 115 -19.80 -8.71 -12.98
N ILE A 116 -20.03 -9.52 -11.95
CA ILE A 116 -20.84 -10.74 -12.07
C ILE A 116 -22.28 -10.36 -12.41
N ASP A 117 -22.85 -9.37 -11.73
CA ASP A 117 -24.22 -8.92 -11.98
C ASP A 117 -24.39 -8.42 -13.42
N ASP A 118 -23.46 -7.61 -13.92
CA ASP A 118 -23.44 -7.16 -15.32
C ASP A 118 -23.38 -8.34 -16.30
N LEU A 119 -22.53 -9.35 -16.02
CA LEU A 119 -22.38 -10.52 -16.88
C LEU A 119 -23.63 -11.40 -16.90
N VAL A 120 -24.22 -11.65 -15.73
CA VAL A 120 -25.44 -12.45 -15.57
C VAL A 120 -26.62 -11.75 -16.21
N ARG A 121 -26.76 -10.43 -16.00
CA ARG A 121 -27.81 -9.60 -16.59
C ARG A 121 -27.71 -9.57 -18.12
N ASP A 122 -26.52 -9.32 -18.65
CA ASP A 122 -26.32 -9.09 -20.08
C ASP A 122 -26.15 -10.40 -20.88
N GLN A 123 -26.05 -11.55 -20.22
CA GLN A 123 -25.79 -12.89 -20.81
C GLN A 123 -24.59 -12.92 -21.77
N ARG A 124 -23.63 -12.02 -21.57
CA ARG A 124 -22.44 -11.89 -22.42
C ARG A 124 -21.37 -12.88 -21.99
N ILE A 125 -21.64 -14.17 -22.21
CA ILE A 125 -20.58 -15.17 -22.25
C ILE A 125 -19.87 -15.00 -23.60
N PRO A 126 -18.53 -14.82 -23.64
CA PRO A 126 -17.82 -14.70 -24.91
C PRO A 126 -18.11 -15.92 -25.80
N GLN A 127 -18.36 -15.72 -27.10
CA GLN A 127 -18.63 -16.83 -28.04
C GLN A 127 -17.49 -17.87 -28.05
N SER A 128 -16.25 -17.42 -27.83
CA SER A 128 -15.10 -18.30 -27.68
C SER A 128 -15.18 -19.29 -26.51
N TRP A 129 -16.12 -19.10 -25.57
CA TRP A 129 -16.40 -20.02 -24.48
C TRP A 129 -17.53 -21.00 -24.79
N THR A 130 -18.52 -20.57 -25.59
CA THR A 130 -19.61 -21.44 -26.04
C THR A 130 -19.16 -22.45 -27.10
N ASP A 131 -18.06 -22.15 -27.79
CA ASP A 131 -17.52 -22.96 -28.87
C ASP A 131 -16.48 -24.00 -28.40
N LEU A 132 -16.10 -24.00 -27.11
CA LEU A 132 -15.13 -24.95 -26.54
C LEU A 132 -15.75 -26.33 -26.32
N ALA A 133 -15.01 -27.38 -26.64
CA ALA A 133 -15.38 -28.73 -26.23
C ALA A 133 -15.22 -28.91 -24.70
N ASP A 134 -16.04 -29.76 -24.07
CA ASP A 134 -16.01 -30.00 -22.62
C ASP A 134 -14.62 -30.32 -22.06
N ALA A 135 -13.81 -31.08 -22.82
CA ALA A 135 -12.45 -31.45 -22.44
C ALA A 135 -11.45 -30.27 -22.49
N GLU A 136 -11.73 -29.25 -23.31
CA GLU A 136 -10.94 -28.01 -23.37
C GLU A 136 -11.35 -27.03 -22.28
N PHE A 137 -12.63 -27.04 -21.89
CA PHE A 137 -13.17 -26.17 -20.85
C PHE A 137 -12.43 -26.32 -19.51
N VAL A 138 -12.13 -27.56 -19.10
CA VAL A 138 -11.39 -27.86 -17.85
C VAL A 138 -9.94 -27.35 -17.89
N ARG A 139 -9.40 -27.12 -19.08
CA ARG A 139 -8.01 -26.67 -19.27
C ARG A 139 -7.88 -25.16 -19.36
N GLN A 140 -8.97 -24.42 -19.55
CA GLN A 140 -8.94 -22.96 -19.64
C GLN A 140 -8.96 -22.30 -18.25
N PRO A 141 -8.20 -21.21 -18.02
CA PRO A 141 -8.38 -20.39 -16.83
C PRO A 141 -9.77 -19.75 -16.85
N ALA A 142 -10.44 -19.68 -15.69
CA ALA A 142 -11.72 -19.01 -15.58
C ALA A 142 -11.61 -17.55 -16.08
N PRO A 143 -12.46 -17.10 -17.01
CA PRO A 143 -12.16 -15.93 -17.84
C PRO A 143 -12.36 -14.60 -17.13
N PHE A 144 -12.83 -14.64 -15.88
CA PHE A 144 -13.28 -13.47 -15.15
C PHE A 144 -12.34 -13.08 -14.01
N ARG A 145 -11.48 -14.01 -13.56
CA ARG A 145 -10.47 -13.80 -12.51
C ARG A 145 -9.29 -14.71 -12.79
N ALA A 146 -8.43 -14.25 -13.70
CA ALA A 146 -7.31 -15.04 -14.16
C ALA A 146 -6.08 -14.20 -14.42
N ILE A 147 -4.96 -14.90 -14.48
CA ILE A 147 -3.72 -14.42 -15.05
C ILE A 147 -3.33 -15.41 -16.15
N ASP A 148 -2.98 -14.88 -17.31
CA ASP A 148 -2.43 -15.65 -18.41
C ASP A 148 -0.89 -15.70 -18.24
N PRO A 149 -0.30 -16.88 -17.98
CA PRO A 149 1.14 -17.02 -17.76
C PRO A 149 1.99 -16.74 -19.01
N ASP A 150 1.41 -16.85 -20.21
CA ASP A 150 2.12 -16.73 -21.47
C ASP A 150 2.16 -15.27 -21.93
N THR A 151 1.03 -14.56 -21.80
CA THR A 151 0.94 -13.14 -22.17
C THR A 151 1.28 -12.20 -21.00
N GLY A 152 1.19 -12.69 -19.76
CA GLY A 152 1.30 -11.86 -18.57
C GLY A 152 0.14 -10.87 -18.43
N GLU A 153 -1.03 -11.20 -18.94
CA GLU A 153 -2.24 -10.40 -18.75
C GLU A 153 -3.03 -10.84 -17.51
N VAL A 154 -3.49 -9.87 -16.72
CA VAL A 154 -4.49 -10.09 -15.68
C VAL A 154 -5.87 -9.75 -16.23
N LEU A 155 -6.84 -10.63 -15.96
CA LEU A 155 -8.24 -10.48 -16.31
C LEU A 155 -9.09 -10.32 -15.04
N ALA A 156 -9.91 -9.27 -15.01
CA ALA A 156 -10.92 -9.02 -13.99
C ALA A 156 -12.24 -8.62 -14.67
N GLY A 157 -13.18 -9.56 -14.78
CA GLY A 157 -14.38 -9.41 -15.60
C GLY A 157 -14.01 -9.26 -17.09
N HIS A 158 -14.39 -8.15 -17.71
CA HIS A 158 -14.03 -7.81 -19.10
C HIS A 158 -12.76 -6.98 -19.22
N ASP A 159 -12.17 -6.58 -18.09
CA ASP A 159 -11.02 -5.70 -18.09
C ASP A 159 -9.73 -6.50 -18.08
N ARG A 160 -8.75 -6.00 -18.85
CA ARG A 160 -7.44 -6.61 -19.05
C ARG A 160 -6.35 -5.62 -18.72
N MET A 161 -5.26 -6.12 -18.14
CA MET A 161 -4.07 -5.32 -17.87
C MET A 161 -2.84 -6.18 -18.15
N ALA A 162 -1.97 -5.67 -19.03
CA ALA A 162 -0.65 -6.25 -19.22
C ALA A 162 0.23 -5.95 -18.00
N LEU A 163 0.81 -7.00 -17.40
CA LEU A 163 1.69 -6.86 -16.25
C LEU A 163 3.04 -6.23 -16.60
N GLY A 164 3.55 -6.49 -17.81
CA GLY A 164 4.88 -6.05 -18.25
C GLY A 164 5.13 -4.55 -18.02
N PRO A 165 4.29 -3.64 -18.52
CA PRO A 165 4.44 -2.21 -18.29
C PRO A 165 4.40 -1.81 -16.79
N VAL A 166 3.55 -2.44 -15.99
CA VAL A 166 3.44 -2.16 -14.55
C VAL A 166 4.69 -2.64 -13.80
N ILE A 167 5.17 -3.85 -14.10
CA ILE A 167 6.39 -4.41 -13.52
C ILE A 167 7.61 -3.54 -13.88
N ALA A 168 7.71 -3.11 -15.14
CA ALA A 168 8.79 -2.24 -15.58
C ALA A 168 8.79 -0.91 -14.80
N GLU A 169 7.61 -0.33 -14.60
CA GLU A 169 7.44 0.92 -13.85
C GLU A 169 7.74 0.73 -12.35
N LEU A 170 7.31 -0.36 -11.72
CA LEU A 170 7.63 -0.69 -10.32
C LEU A 170 9.14 -0.78 -10.10
N ASN A 171 9.85 -1.48 -11.00
CA ASN A 171 11.31 -1.57 -10.93
C ASN A 171 11.99 -0.21 -11.17
N ALA A 172 11.45 0.62 -12.07
CA ALA A 172 11.96 1.97 -12.28
C ALA A 172 11.77 2.85 -11.05
N VAL A 173 10.60 2.79 -10.40
CA VAL A 173 10.31 3.50 -9.16
C VAL A 173 11.24 3.05 -8.04
N LEU A 174 11.47 1.75 -7.86
CA LEU A 174 12.41 1.25 -6.85
C LEU A 174 13.82 1.80 -7.03
N ARG A 175 14.34 1.83 -8.26
CA ARG A 175 15.65 2.44 -8.56
C ARG A 175 15.67 3.92 -8.17
N ARG A 176 14.65 4.67 -8.57
CA ARG A 176 14.56 6.11 -8.25
C ARG A 176 14.41 6.35 -6.74
N CYS A 177 13.70 5.49 -6.02
CA CYS A 177 13.62 5.55 -4.56
C CYS A 177 15.00 5.35 -3.91
N GLU A 178 15.77 4.37 -4.39
CA GLU A 178 17.13 4.10 -3.92
C GLU A 178 18.08 5.28 -4.24
N ASP A 179 17.94 5.90 -5.41
CA ASP A 179 18.74 7.08 -5.79
C ASP A 179 18.51 8.27 -4.84
N ILE A 180 17.26 8.48 -4.40
CA ILE A 180 16.90 9.64 -3.57
C ILE A 180 16.99 9.41 -2.06
N GLU A 181 16.94 8.15 -1.63
CA GLU A 181 17.04 7.69 -0.24
C GLU A 181 17.83 6.36 -0.22
N PRO A 182 19.17 6.41 -0.29
CA PRO A 182 20.00 5.19 -0.32
C PRO A 182 19.81 4.32 0.92
N GLY A 183 19.84 2.99 0.71
CA GLY A 183 19.67 1.97 1.74
C GLY A 183 18.21 1.67 2.11
N LEU A 184 17.25 2.36 1.49
CA LEU A 184 15.84 2.21 1.83
C LEU A 184 15.25 0.88 1.37
N THR A 185 15.75 0.34 0.26
CA THR A 185 15.32 -0.96 -0.28
C THR A 185 15.64 -2.13 0.65
N SER A 186 16.69 -2.02 1.47
CA SER A 186 17.12 -3.07 2.41
C SER A 186 16.31 -3.10 3.71
N ALA A 187 15.78 -1.97 4.16
CA ALA A 187 15.10 -1.86 5.46
C ALA A 187 14.01 -0.77 5.48
N PRO A 188 12.94 -0.90 4.65
CA PRO A 188 11.90 0.12 4.54
C PRO A 188 11.17 0.37 5.86
N ASP A 189 10.94 -0.67 6.68
CA ASP A 189 10.19 -0.55 7.94
C ASP A 189 10.95 0.26 9.00
N ILE A 190 12.27 0.04 9.14
CA ILE A 190 13.13 0.82 10.04
C ILE A 190 13.14 2.29 9.59
N ALA A 191 13.22 2.53 8.28
CA ALA A 191 13.22 3.89 7.76
C ALA A 191 11.89 4.61 7.97
N MET A 192 10.75 3.91 7.86
CA MET A 192 9.44 4.46 8.21
C MET A 192 9.39 4.83 9.69
N LEU A 193 9.82 3.94 10.58
CA LEU A 193 9.87 4.20 12.02
C LEU A 193 10.70 5.46 12.31
N LEU A 194 11.94 5.51 11.81
CA LEU A 194 12.83 6.67 12.00
C LEU A 194 12.25 7.96 11.43
N ALA A 195 11.52 7.89 10.31
CA ALA A 195 10.87 9.06 9.73
C ALA A 195 9.76 9.62 10.63
N THR A 196 9.02 8.76 11.36
CA THR A 196 7.98 9.23 12.29
C THR A 196 8.54 9.94 13.52
N LEU A 197 9.73 9.56 13.98
CA LEU A 197 10.39 10.19 15.13
C LEU A 197 10.88 11.61 14.85
N ARG A 198 11.11 11.93 13.57
CA ARG A 198 11.59 13.25 13.13
C ARG A 198 10.47 14.21 12.76
N TRP A 199 9.21 13.76 12.81
CA TRP A 199 8.08 14.64 12.61
C TRP A 199 8.06 15.66 13.76
N PRO A 200 7.99 16.98 13.50
CA PRO A 200 7.79 17.93 14.59
C PRO A 200 6.57 17.49 15.42
N PRO A 201 6.64 17.52 16.76
CA PRO A 201 5.52 17.09 17.59
C PRO A 201 4.27 17.80 17.06
N LEU A 202 3.24 17.03 16.73
CA LEU A 202 1.97 17.61 16.32
C LEU A 202 1.61 18.68 17.35
N PRO A 203 1.19 19.91 16.96
CA PRO A 203 0.49 20.77 17.89
C PRO A 203 -0.63 19.90 18.46
N SER A 204 -0.50 19.67 19.76
CA SER A 204 -1.04 18.52 20.45
C SER A 204 -2.48 18.20 20.02
N LEU A 205 -2.73 16.97 19.55
CA LEU A 205 -4.10 16.43 19.50
C LEU A 205 -4.68 16.27 20.93
N PHE A 206 -3.83 16.40 21.94
CA PHE A 206 -4.16 16.54 23.36
C PHE A 206 -3.97 17.98 23.86
N ALA A 207 -3.96 18.98 22.98
CA ALA A 207 -4.17 20.34 23.44
C ALA A 207 -5.54 20.29 24.12
N PRO A 208 -5.64 20.60 25.43
CA PRO A 208 -6.92 20.64 26.09
C PRO A 208 -7.86 21.43 25.19
N THR A 209 -8.99 20.85 24.83
CA THR A 209 -10.03 21.62 24.14
C THR A 209 -10.31 22.79 25.07
N GLU A 210 -9.93 24.00 24.66
CA GLU A 210 -10.22 25.21 25.42
C GLU A 210 -11.73 25.28 25.58
N ARG A 211 -12.21 24.85 26.74
CA ARG A 211 -13.54 25.22 27.21
C ARG A 211 -13.39 26.65 27.73
N PRO A 212 -14.20 27.61 27.25
CA PRO A 212 -14.06 29.02 27.62
C PRO A 212 -14.24 29.29 29.13
N ASP A 213 -14.69 28.31 29.89
CA ASP A 213 -15.28 28.49 31.21
C ASP A 213 -14.44 27.89 32.36
N GLU A 214 -13.26 27.32 32.06
CA GLU A 214 -12.46 26.60 33.07
C GLU A 214 -11.09 27.29 33.30
N PRO A 215 -10.80 27.78 34.52
CA PRO A 215 -9.51 28.40 34.80
C PRO A 215 -8.40 27.34 34.80
N VAL A 216 -7.39 27.57 33.95
CA VAL A 216 -6.21 26.72 33.81
C VAL A 216 -5.45 26.63 35.13
N ILE A 217 -5.54 25.48 35.82
CA ILE A 217 -4.57 25.13 36.84
C ILE A 217 -3.31 24.65 36.09
N ALA A 218 -2.40 25.60 35.85
CA ALA A 218 -1.08 25.31 35.31
C ALA A 218 -0.29 24.49 36.35
N GLY A 219 -0.39 23.16 36.25
CA GLY A 219 0.29 22.22 37.16
C GLY A 219 1.02 21.08 36.44
N ALA A 220 1.06 21.05 35.10
CA ALA A 220 1.85 20.09 34.35
C ALA A 220 2.76 20.83 33.36
N THR A 221 4.00 21.04 33.78
CA THR A 221 5.09 21.31 32.83
C THR A 221 5.25 20.08 31.95
N PHE A 222 4.77 20.15 30.71
CA PHE A 222 5.10 19.15 29.70
C PHE A 222 6.59 19.28 29.38
N GLY A 223 7.39 18.32 29.86
CA GLY A 223 8.79 18.21 29.48
C GLY A 223 8.88 18.00 27.96
N THR A 224 9.67 18.85 27.30
CA THR A 224 10.03 18.80 25.87
C THR A 224 10.91 17.59 25.49
N THR A 225 10.71 16.43 26.12
CA THR A 225 11.67 15.31 26.07
C THR A 225 11.01 14.05 25.54
N GLY A 226 10.72 14.04 24.24
CA GLY A 226 10.71 12.78 23.49
C GLY A 226 12.14 12.31 23.22
N PRO A 227 12.38 11.01 22.97
CA PRO A 227 13.72 10.50 22.68
C PRO A 227 14.32 11.25 21.49
N GLN A 228 15.50 11.84 21.71
CA GLN A 228 16.23 12.66 20.73
C GLN A 228 17.16 11.80 19.86
N SER A 229 17.35 10.53 20.21
CA SER A 229 18.19 9.58 19.49
C SER A 229 17.53 8.21 19.35
N LEU A 230 18.06 7.41 18.42
CA LEU A 230 17.61 6.04 18.18
C LEU A 230 17.93 5.16 19.39
N GLU A 231 19.07 5.39 20.04
CA GLU A 231 19.50 4.69 21.25
C GLU A 231 18.54 4.93 22.42
N GLU A 232 18.05 6.17 22.58
CA GLU A 232 17.06 6.50 23.61
C GLU A 232 15.72 5.83 23.36
N LEU A 233 15.27 5.77 22.10
CA LEU A 233 14.04 5.07 21.73
C LEU A 233 14.17 3.56 21.97
N ILE A 234 15.30 2.96 21.58
CA ILE A 234 15.56 1.53 21.78
C ILE A 234 15.54 1.18 23.27
N ALA A 235 16.17 2.01 24.12
CA ALA A 235 16.16 1.83 25.56
C ALA A 235 14.73 1.92 26.13
N LEU A 236 13.94 2.91 25.69
CA LEU A 236 12.56 3.10 26.13
C LEU A 236 11.65 1.91 25.76
N VAL A 237 11.80 1.39 24.54
CA VAL A 237 11.02 0.23 24.07
C VAL A 237 11.45 -1.05 24.79
N ALA A 238 12.75 -1.24 25.03
CA ALA A 238 13.26 -2.39 25.78
C ALA A 238 12.77 -2.40 27.24
N ASP A 239 12.67 -1.24 27.87
CA ASP A 239 12.13 -1.08 29.23
C ASP A 239 10.64 -1.46 29.28
N GLN A 240 9.83 -0.93 28.35
CA GLN A 240 8.39 -1.28 28.28
C GLN A 240 8.12 -2.76 27.98
N LEU A 241 8.97 -3.41 27.19
CA LEU A 241 8.85 -4.84 26.92
C LEU A 241 9.27 -5.72 28.11
N SER A 242 10.09 -5.18 29.02
CA SER A 242 10.54 -5.89 30.23
C SER A 242 9.49 -5.85 31.35
N ASP A 243 8.60 -4.85 31.35
CA ASP A 243 7.54 -4.67 32.35
C ASP A 243 6.28 -5.53 32.13
N HIS A 244 6.25 -6.35 31.07
CA HIS A 244 5.19 -7.35 30.84
C HIS A 244 5.73 -8.78 30.82
N PRO A 245 5.93 -9.42 31.99
CA PRO A 245 6.20 -10.86 32.05
C PRO A 245 4.95 -11.65 31.61
N GLU A 246 5.12 -12.58 30.65
CA GLU A 246 4.05 -13.40 30.10
C GLU A 246 3.20 -14.14 31.16
N PRO A 247 1.87 -14.26 30.98
CA PRO A 247 1.07 -15.22 31.70
C PRO A 247 0.80 -16.46 30.83
N ASN A 248 1.56 -17.54 31.03
CA ASN A 248 1.04 -18.91 30.99
C ASN A 248 2.14 -19.95 31.25
N ARG A 249 2.16 -20.50 32.47
CA ARG A 249 2.66 -21.87 32.67
C ARG A 249 1.47 -22.82 32.63
N PRO A 250 1.50 -23.90 31.86
CA PRO A 250 0.46 -24.92 31.92
C PRO A 250 0.54 -25.65 33.26
N HIS A 251 -0.59 -25.77 33.94
CA HIS A 251 -0.73 -26.63 35.11
C HIS A 251 -0.44 -28.08 34.71
N GLY A 252 0.63 -28.63 35.29
CA GLY A 252 0.92 -30.05 35.25
C GLY A 252 -0.22 -30.83 35.91
N ALA A 253 -0.63 -31.90 35.24
CA ALA A 253 -1.44 -32.95 35.80
C ALA A 253 -0.59 -33.73 36.80
N ASP A 254 -0.95 -33.67 38.09
CA ASP A 254 -0.55 -34.68 39.05
C ASP A 254 -1.59 -35.80 39.04
N GLY A 255 -1.11 -37.01 38.76
CA GLY A 255 -1.73 -38.29 39.13
C GLY A 255 -0.96 -38.92 40.27
#